data_AF-A0AAW9X896-F1
#
_entry.id   AF-A0AAW9X896-F1
#
_cell.length_a   1.000
_cell.length_b   1.000
_cell.length_c   1.000
_cell.angle_alpha   90.00
_cell.angle_beta   90.00
_cell.angle_gamma   90.00
#
_symmetry.space_group_name_H-M   'P 1'
#
loop_
_entity.id
_entity.type
_entity.pdbx_description
1 polymer ?
#
loop_
_entity_poly.entity_id
_entity_poly.type
_entity_poly.pdbx_seq_one_letter_code
_entity_poly.pdbx_strand_id
1 'polypeptide(L)'
;MTSPAQRHMMRVSAAMTAQREAAPLRHATVYEQMLVKLAADQRTLKAIYSKELKAAKKRELLPFWLPWVNGVLEQGKGAQDDILMTVMLWRLDTGDIAG
;
A
#
# COMPACT_ATOMS: atom_id res chain seq x y z
N MET A 1 -22.90 -22.24 -27.79
CA MET A 1 -23.01 -20.84 -28.28
C MET A 1 -23.73 -20.02 -27.21
N THR A 2 -23.19 -18.87 -26.80
CA THR A 2 -23.82 -18.02 -25.78
C THR A 2 -25.04 -17.30 -26.35
N SER A 3 -26.15 -17.30 -25.60
CA SER A 3 -27.40 -16.69 -26.05
C SER A 3 -27.24 -15.18 -26.27
N PRO A 4 -28.11 -14.55 -27.10
CA PRO A 4 -28.11 -13.10 -27.28
C PRO A 4 -28.20 -12.32 -25.95
N ALA A 5 -29.00 -12.83 -25.00
CA ALA A 5 -29.15 -12.24 -23.66
C ALA A 5 -27.85 -12.35 -22.83
N GLN A 6 -27.16 -13.49 -22.88
CA GLN A 6 -25.86 -13.67 -22.20
C GLN A 6 -24.80 -12.72 -22.75
N ARG A 7 -24.75 -12.54 -24.08
CA ARG A 7 -23.85 -11.59 -24.73
C ARG A 7 -24.17 -10.14 -24.35
N HIS A 8 -25.45 -9.79 -24.27
CA HIS A 8 -25.88 -8.47 -23.81
C HIS A 8 -25.47 -8.22 -22.35
N MET A 9 -25.72 -9.18 -21.46
CA MET A 9 -25.35 -9.08 -20.04
C MET A 9 -23.84 -8.92 -19.86
N MET A 10 -23.02 -9.70 -20.57
CA MET A 10 -21.55 -9.56 -20.55
C MET A 10 -21.08 -8.21 -21.08
N ARG A 11 -21.71 -7.68 -22.15
CA ARG A 11 -21.36 -6.37 -22.70
C ARG A 11 -21.70 -5.24 -21.72
N VAL A 12 -22.86 -5.31 -21.08
CA VAL A 12 -23.31 -4.32 -20.10
C VAL A 12 -22.46 -4.38 -18.83
N SER A 13 -22.13 -5.56 -18.31
CA SER A 13 -21.27 -5.70 -17.13
C SER A 13 -19.84 -5.22 -17.39
N ALA A 14 -19.28 -5.49 -18.57
CA ALA A 14 -17.97 -4.98 -18.98
C ALA A 14 -17.96 -3.45 -19.12
N ALA A 15 -18.99 -2.86 -19.73
CA ALA A 15 -19.12 -1.41 -19.86
C ALA A 15 -19.27 -0.71 -18.49
N MET A 16 -20.06 -1.29 -17.58
CA MET A 16 -20.22 -0.79 -16.22
C MET A 16 -18.93 -0.90 -15.40
N THR A 17 -18.16 -1.97 -15.58
CA THR A 17 -16.87 -2.15 -14.90
C THR A 17 -15.82 -1.17 -15.43
N ALA A 18 -15.80 -0.90 -16.73
CA ALA A 18 -14.88 0.05 -17.36
C ALA A 18 -15.22 1.52 -17.03
N GLN A 19 -16.49 1.84 -16.73
CA GLN A 19 -16.93 3.18 -16.31
C GLN A 19 -16.74 3.46 -14.81
N ARG A 20 -16.52 2.43 -13.98
CA ARG A 20 -16.10 2.65 -12.61
C ARG A 20 -14.69 3.21 -12.64
N GLU A 21 -14.49 4.42 -12.11
CA GLU A 21 -13.15 4.90 -11.77
C GLU A 21 -12.45 3.79 -10.98
N ALA A 22 -11.21 3.46 -11.37
CA ALA A 22 -10.40 2.45 -10.71
C ALA A 22 -9.89 2.95 -9.35
N ALA A 23 -10.81 3.32 -8.46
CA ALA A 23 -10.57 3.81 -7.11
C ALA A 23 -11.37 2.94 -6.12
N PRO A 24 -11.01 1.65 -5.96
CA PRO A 24 -11.68 0.73 -5.03
C PRO A 24 -11.68 1.22 -3.57
N LEU A 25 -10.89 2.26 -3.26
CA LEU A 25 -10.74 2.87 -1.95
C LEU A 25 -11.41 4.24 -1.83
N ARG A 26 -12.28 4.65 -2.76
CA ARG A 26 -12.90 5.99 -2.80
C ARG A 26 -13.62 6.42 -1.51
N HIS A 27 -14.08 5.45 -0.70
CA HIS A 27 -14.75 5.71 0.59
C HIS A 27 -13.85 5.48 1.81
N ALA A 28 -12.63 4.99 1.62
CA ALA A 28 -11.69 4.74 2.70
C ALA A 28 -11.05 6.07 3.15
N THR A 29 -10.83 6.21 4.46
CA THR A 29 -10.01 7.28 5.02
C THR A 29 -8.59 7.22 4.45
N VAL A 30 -7.86 8.33 4.49
CA VAL A 30 -6.46 8.36 4.03
C VAL A 30 -5.62 7.32 4.79
N TYR A 31 -5.86 7.14 6.10
CA TYR A 31 -5.17 6.12 6.90
C TYR A 31 -5.41 4.70 6.37
N GLU A 32 -6.66 4.33 6.10
CA GLU A 32 -7.00 3.02 5.55
C GLU A 32 -6.40 2.79 4.16
N GLN A 33 -6.36 3.84 3.32
CA GLN A 33 -5.70 3.77 2.01
C GLN A 33 -4.20 3.49 2.17
N MET A 34 -3.55 4.15 3.14
CA MET A 34 -2.13 3.93 3.41
C MET A 34 -1.87 2.54 4.02
N LEU A 35 -2.76 2.01 4.85
CA LEU A 35 -2.67 0.61 5.32
C LEU A 35 -2.75 -0.39 4.15
N VAL A 36 -3.60 -0.15 3.15
CA VAL A 36 -3.67 -1.00 1.95
C VAL A 36 -2.37 -0.94 1.15
N LYS A 37 -1.77 0.25 1.01
CA LYS A 37 -0.46 0.41 0.37
C LYS A 37 0.63 -0.32 1.16
N LEU A 38 0.63 -0.21 2.48
CA LEU A 38 1.58 -0.90 3.36
C LEU A 38 1.48 -2.42 3.19
N ALA A 39 0.25 -2.95 3.18
CA ALA A 39 0.00 -4.38 2.95
C ALA A 39 0.46 -4.85 1.56
N ALA A 40 0.40 -3.99 0.53
CA ALA A 40 0.95 -4.29 -0.79
C ALA A 40 2.49 -4.36 -0.76
N ASP A 41 3.15 -3.39 -0.13
CA ASP A 41 4.61 -3.37 0.01
C ASP A 41 5.12 -4.56 0.83
N GLN A 42 4.44 -4.90 1.93
CA GLN A 42 4.75 -6.06 2.75
C GLN A 42 4.65 -7.37 1.95
N ARG A 43 3.67 -7.51 1.04
CA ARG A 43 3.57 -8.67 0.14
C ARG A 43 4.75 -8.73 -0.82
N THR A 44 5.15 -7.61 -1.41
CA THR A 44 6.36 -7.52 -2.25
C THR A 44 7.60 -7.95 -1.47
N LEU A 45 7.79 -7.44 -0.24
CA LEU A 45 8.92 -7.80 0.61
C LEU A 45 8.89 -9.28 1.03
N LYS A 46 7.70 -9.85 1.28
CA LYS A 46 7.53 -11.26 1.64
C LYS A 46 7.92 -12.20 0.50
N ALA A 47 7.74 -11.78 -0.75
CA ALA A 47 8.16 -12.55 -1.93
C ALA A 47 9.70 -12.61 -2.11
N ILE A 48 10.46 -11.76 -1.41
CA ILE A 48 11.93 -11.75 -1.47
C ILE A 48 12.49 -12.65 -0.37
N TYR A 49 13.29 -13.64 -0.75
CA TYR A 49 13.91 -14.58 0.19
C TYR A 49 15.18 -14.03 0.86
N SER A 50 16.13 -13.51 0.07
CA SER A 50 17.38 -12.94 0.59
C SER A 50 17.11 -11.76 1.53
N LYS A 51 17.79 -11.74 2.67
CA LYS A 51 17.67 -10.66 3.66
C LYS A 51 18.30 -9.38 3.12
N GLU A 52 19.42 -9.50 2.42
CA GLU A 52 20.19 -8.41 1.82
C GLU A 52 19.37 -7.72 0.72
N LEU A 53 18.76 -8.51 -0.18
CA LEU A 53 17.86 -7.98 -1.21
C LEU A 53 16.60 -7.36 -0.61
N LYS A 54 16.08 -7.92 0.48
CA LYS A 54 14.94 -7.34 1.20
C LYS A 54 15.29 -6.01 1.84
N ALA A 55 16.48 -5.88 2.44
CA ALA A 55 16.98 -4.62 2.97
C ALA A 55 17.19 -3.59 1.84
N ALA A 56 17.75 -3.98 0.70
CA ALA A 56 17.84 -3.10 -0.47
C ALA A 56 16.44 -2.61 -0.91
N LYS A 57 15.46 -3.51 -0.99
CA LYS A 57 14.10 -3.13 -1.37
C LYS A 57 13.43 -2.22 -0.34
N LYS A 58 13.63 -2.47 0.96
CA LYS A 58 13.17 -1.56 2.02
C LYS A 58 13.75 -0.16 1.83
N ARG A 59 15.04 -0.04 1.54
CA ARG A 59 15.71 1.26 1.28
C ARG A 59 15.09 2.01 0.09
N GLU A 60 14.68 1.30 -0.95
CA GLU A 60 13.94 1.91 -2.08
C GLU A 60 12.54 2.41 -1.69
N LEU A 61 11.86 1.72 -0.77
CA LEU A 61 10.50 2.07 -0.34
C LEU A 61 10.48 3.22 0.67
N LEU A 62 11.52 3.35 1.50
CA LEU A 62 11.56 4.31 2.60
C LEU A 62 11.24 5.76 2.19
N PRO A 63 11.78 6.32 1.09
CA PRO A 63 11.49 7.71 0.69
C PRO A 63 9.99 8.02 0.50
N PHE A 64 9.20 7.03 0.07
CA PHE A 64 7.75 7.19 -0.06
C PHE A 64 7.06 7.35 1.30
N TRP A 65 7.56 6.67 2.33
CA TRP A 65 6.96 6.61 3.66
C TRP A 65 7.45 7.73 4.59
N LEU A 66 8.59 8.37 4.30
CA LEU A 66 9.15 9.45 5.13
C LEU A 66 8.16 10.59 5.43
N PRO A 67 7.36 11.10 4.47
CA PRO A 67 6.40 12.16 4.78
C PRO A 67 5.35 11.75 5.81
N TRP A 68 4.90 10.49 5.80
CA TRP A 68 3.95 9.97 6.79
C TRP A 68 4.59 9.93 8.18
N VAL A 69 5.80 9.37 8.26
CA VAL A 69 6.57 9.28 9.51
C VAL A 69 6.78 10.67 10.12
N ASN A 70 7.23 11.64 9.33
CA ASN A 70 7.47 12.99 9.80
C ASN A 70 6.18 13.64 10.31
N GLY A 71 5.08 13.51 9.55
CA GLY A 71 3.79 14.06 9.95
C GLY A 71 3.25 13.47 11.25
N VAL A 72 3.41 12.17 11.48
CA VAL A 72 2.97 11.51 12.73
C VAL A 72 3.83 11.97 13.91
N LEU A 73 5.16 12.04 13.73
CA LEU A 73 6.09 12.44 14.79
C LEU A 73 5.94 13.93 15.17
N GLU A 74 5.77 14.82 14.20
CA GLU A 74 5.58 16.26 14.43
C GLU A 74 4.28 16.58 15.18
N GLN A 75 3.20 15.82 14.93
CA GLN A 75 1.92 16.06 15.58
C GLN A 75 1.89 15.63 17.05
N GLY A 76 2.84 14.81 17.52
CA GLY A 76 3.13 14.61 18.94
C GLY A 76 2.01 14.01 19.80
N LYS A 77 0.95 13.42 19.21
CA LYS A 77 -0.23 12.95 19.96
C LYS A 77 -0.03 11.62 20.70
N GLY A 78 1.08 10.93 20.48
CA GLY A 78 1.39 9.65 21.16
C GLY A 78 0.40 8.52 20.86
N ALA A 79 -0.46 8.66 19.85
CA ALA A 79 -1.39 7.61 19.44
C ALA A 79 -0.63 6.48 18.72
N GLN A 80 -1.13 5.24 18.86
CA GLN A 80 -0.59 4.11 18.13
C GLN A 80 -0.80 4.30 16.62
N ASP A 81 0.28 4.19 15.84
CA ASP A 81 0.26 4.22 14.38
C ASP A 81 1.05 3.02 13.85
N ASP A 82 0.35 2.09 13.20
CA ASP A 82 0.93 0.83 12.73
C ASP A 82 1.87 1.04 11.52
N ILE A 83 1.63 2.11 10.74
CA ILE A 83 2.46 2.48 9.59
C ILE A 83 3.81 2.99 10.10
N LEU A 84 3.80 3.91 11.06
CA LEU A 84 4.99 4.42 11.73
C LEU A 84 5.84 3.28 12.29
N MET A 85 5.22 2.39 13.09
CA MET A 85 5.94 1.28 13.70
C MET A 85 6.55 0.32 12.67
N THR A 86 5.82 0.02 11.59
CA THR A 86 6.34 -0.85 10.53
C THR A 86 7.50 -0.21 9.77
N VAL A 87 7.40 1.08 9.46
CA VAL A 87 8.44 1.82 8.72
C VAL A 87 9.70 1.99 9.57
N MET A 88 9.56 2.22 10.88
CA MET A 88 10.70 2.27 11.81
C MET A 88 11.47 0.94 11.84
N LEU A 89 10.76 -0.19 11.82
CA LEU A 89 11.41 -1.50 11.72
C LEU A 89 12.21 -1.62 10.40
N TRP A 90 11.65 -1.14 9.29
CA TRP A 90 12.37 -1.16 8.01
C TRP A 90 13.62 -0.29 8.01
N ARG A 91 13.59 0.85 8.70
CA ARG A 91 14.77 1.71 8.90
C ARG A 91 15.88 0.99 9.70
N LEU A 92 15.51 0.21 10.72
CA LEU A 92 16.46 -0.65 11.42
C LEU A 92 17.07 -1.69 10.49
N ASP A 93 16.25 -2.35 9.66
CA ASP A 93 16.72 -3.35 8.71
C ASP A 93 17.68 -2.80 7.64
N THR A 94 17.59 -1.50 7.33
CA THR A 94 18.45 -0.82 6.35
C THR A 94 19.66 -0.12 6.97
N GLY A 95 19.75 -0.08 8.31
CA GLY A 95 20.75 0.70 9.04
C GLY A 95 20.50 2.21 9.03
N ASP A 96 19.32 2.65 8.61
CA ASP A 96 18.92 4.06 8.47
C ASP A 96 18.33 4.63 9.78
N ILE A 97 19.12 4.57 10.85
CA ILE A 97 18.65 4.89 12.21
C ILE A 97 18.48 6.41 12.40
N ALA A 98 19.32 7.22 11.77
CA ALA A 98 19.24 8.68 11.87
C ALA A 98 18.09 9.25 11.01
N GLY A 99 17.89 8.69 9.81
CA GLY A 99 16.83 9.09 8.87
C GLY A 99 17.33 9.98 7.77
#